data_AF-A0EEV3-F1
#
_entry.id   AF-A0EEV3-F1
#
_cell.length_a   1.000
_cell.length_b   1.000
_cell.length_c   1.000
_cell.angle_alpha   90.00
_cell.angle_beta   90.00
_cell.angle_gamma   90.00
#
_symmetry.space_group_name_H-M   'P 1'
#
loop_
_entity.id
_entity.type
_entity.pdbx_description
1 polymer ?
#
loop_
_entity_poly.entity_id
_entity_poly.type
_entity_poly.pdbx_seq_one_letter_code
_entity_poly.pdbx_strand_id
1 'polypeptide(L)'
;MTYKKKNIIFINLMIDNSQGNLYSTAPMTPVLSNTLPQVHKIIGFNAAIYENENQQQFVPLRKLLPISIDKLYSIIISLISIILEVLKRDLEIPNLNLDNIMMSKGDQTMPFIFSNQDKTKARQQEQSLVKQFSLLCNSINSQLGKQLGFDQDLINCDSLIQFQDALLIKIGYEQESFGQNSEIIKKILNIEKIEDIVYENDHTKLYQIDVPKYILNTKNSDQIAVKIGYQDRQVYELREVEIIEDFNNIHLPLLYGYIRYSDILVLFLKKHDWTFEWIATQFFQKRQTLTPKQIEKAFLRLFQQMIRAIKYMHSEGIIHRDIKPENIMFDKSNPNQQVFEIVDTPVNCVMIDFDRSIIMESYDPQNNTAYEGTPFFRPPEGEQEEYNQTYDIWQLGFMWLVIQKEFYQQRQKSKNIEIYNQFKIQKVNLQELNLEIKEQENKMKKKFEELQLQGRLEKQINKIENLKNYRIQNYHSLIEQITLQTNFVTYDPKLQAIILKMIHIDPKQRATLNEVSAVIDELIQ
;
A
#
# COMPACT_ATOMS: atom_id res chain seq x y z
N MET A 1 -27.01 4.50 14.52
CA MET A 1 -25.64 4.27 13.99
C MET A 1 -25.69 4.37 12.48
N THR A 2 -25.91 5.59 12.00
CA THR A 2 -26.02 5.95 10.59
C THR A 2 -24.74 6.66 10.24
N TYR A 3 -23.96 6.09 9.32
CA TYR A 3 -22.81 6.74 8.71
C TYR A 3 -23.26 8.10 8.14
N LYS A 4 -22.76 9.20 8.69
CA LYS A 4 -22.68 10.45 7.93
C LYS A 4 -21.46 10.34 7.02
N LYS A 5 -21.60 9.63 5.89
CA LYS A 5 -20.74 9.88 4.73
C LYS A 5 -20.84 11.37 4.47
N LYS A 6 -19.71 12.09 4.50
CA LYS A 6 -19.67 13.46 3.97
C LYS A 6 -20.23 13.37 2.54
N ASN A 7 -21.34 14.06 2.31
CA ASN A 7 -21.94 14.23 1.00
C ASN A 7 -20.88 14.83 0.07
N ILE A 8 -20.24 14.02 -0.75
CA ILE A 8 -19.52 14.51 -1.92
C ILE A 8 -20.63 14.83 -2.94
N ILE A 9 -21.00 16.10 -2.96
CA ILE A 9 -21.90 16.67 -3.96
C ILE A 9 -21.16 16.61 -5.30
N PHE A 10 -21.55 15.69 -6.19
CA PHE A 10 -21.16 15.76 -7.59
C PHE A 10 -21.92 16.92 -8.23
N ILE A 11 -21.23 18.06 -8.44
CA ILE A 11 -21.69 19.08 -9.37
C ILE A 11 -21.47 18.51 -10.77
N ASN A 12 -22.49 17.87 -11.34
CA ASN A 12 -22.54 17.56 -12.76
C ASN A 12 -22.60 18.88 -13.54
N LEU A 13 -21.44 19.36 -14.01
CA LEU A 13 -21.43 20.33 -15.10
C LEU A 13 -21.69 19.57 -16.40
N MET A 14 -22.95 19.56 -16.81
CA MET A 14 -23.33 19.37 -18.21
C MET A 14 -22.64 20.46 -19.02
N ILE A 15 -21.72 20.08 -19.91
CA ILE A 15 -21.25 20.97 -20.97
C ILE A 15 -21.83 20.47 -22.28
N ASP A 16 -22.93 21.15 -22.63
CA ASP A 16 -23.48 21.28 -23.96
C ASP A 16 -22.41 21.91 -24.88
N ASN A 17 -22.07 21.24 -25.98
CA ASN A 17 -21.13 21.75 -26.97
C ASN A 17 -21.89 22.16 -28.24
N SER A 18 -22.47 23.35 -28.20
CA SER A 18 -22.66 24.17 -29.40
C SER A 18 -21.65 25.32 -29.41
N GLN A 19 -20.79 25.26 -30.42
CA GLN A 19 -19.89 26.27 -31.03
C GLN A 19 -19.56 27.60 -30.32
N GLY A 20 -18.26 27.97 -30.36
CA GLY A 20 -17.84 29.38 -30.40
C GLY A 20 -16.41 29.67 -29.92
N ASN A 21 -15.54 30.12 -30.83
CA ASN A 21 -14.14 30.54 -30.61
C ASN A 21 -13.97 31.76 -29.67
N LEU A 22 -12.77 31.91 -29.04
CA LEU A 22 -11.78 33.03 -29.19
C LEU A 22 -10.95 33.38 -27.91
N TYR A 23 -9.62 33.32 -28.07
CA TYR A 23 -8.49 34.16 -27.56
C TYR A 23 -8.14 34.42 -26.06
N SER A 24 -6.92 33.94 -25.72
CA SER A 24 -5.67 34.66 -25.31
C SER A 24 -5.30 35.04 -23.85
N THR A 25 -4.04 34.69 -23.53
CA THR A 25 -3.02 35.28 -22.61
C THR A 25 -3.18 35.23 -21.08
N ALA A 26 -2.54 34.23 -20.45
CA ALA A 26 -1.83 34.32 -19.16
C ALA A 26 -0.92 33.08 -18.97
N PRO A 27 0.23 33.16 -18.26
CA PRO A 27 1.12 32.02 -18.06
C PRO A 27 0.46 31.02 -17.11
N MET A 28 -0.01 29.89 -17.63
CA MET A 28 -0.54 28.81 -16.83
C MET A 28 0.60 28.11 -16.09
N THR A 29 0.72 28.40 -14.79
CA THR A 29 1.17 27.38 -13.84
C THR A 29 0.16 26.23 -13.91
N PRO A 30 0.57 24.99 -14.21
CA PRO A 30 -0.36 23.87 -14.17
C PRO A 30 -0.70 23.63 -12.69
N VAL A 31 -1.91 24.06 -12.29
CA VAL A 31 -2.56 23.52 -11.10
C VAL A 31 -2.90 22.07 -11.47
N LEU A 32 -1.91 21.19 -11.32
CA LEU A 32 -2.13 19.74 -11.30
C LEU A 32 -3.12 19.49 -10.17
N SER A 33 -4.31 19.00 -10.49
CA SER A 33 -5.21 18.49 -9.46
C SER A 33 -4.48 17.37 -8.73
N ASN A 34 -4.21 17.54 -7.43
CA ASN A 34 -3.55 16.52 -6.60
C ASN A 34 -4.38 15.22 -6.52
N THR A 35 -5.66 15.30 -6.87
CA THR A 35 -6.55 14.16 -7.09
C THR A 35 -6.24 13.52 -8.44
N LEU A 36 -5.81 12.27 -8.40
CA LEU A 36 -5.82 11.40 -9.58
C LEU A 36 -7.29 11.20 -10.02
N PRO A 37 -7.58 10.97 -11.31
CA PRO A 37 -8.95 10.82 -11.80
C PRO A 37 -9.74 9.84 -10.92
N GLN A 38 -10.89 10.26 -10.40
CA GLN A 38 -11.80 9.36 -9.68
C GLN A 38 -12.36 8.38 -10.69
N VAL A 39 -11.93 7.13 -10.59
CA VAL A 39 -12.30 6.07 -11.52
C VAL A 39 -13.31 5.16 -10.85
N HIS A 40 -14.39 4.84 -11.57
CA HIS A 40 -15.28 3.74 -11.22
C HIS A 40 -14.48 2.46 -10.97
N LYS A 41 -14.35 2.08 -9.70
CA LYS A 41 -13.54 0.94 -9.25
C LYS A 41 -14.13 -0.36 -9.81
N ILE A 42 -13.46 -0.92 -10.79
CA ILE A 42 -13.73 -2.27 -11.27
C ILE A 42 -13.08 -3.21 -10.27
N ILE A 43 -13.85 -4.19 -9.81
CA ILE A 43 -13.29 -5.33 -9.09
C ILE A 43 -12.35 -6.02 -10.09
N GLY A 44 -11.04 -5.80 -9.93
CA GLY A 44 -10.03 -6.06 -10.96
C GLY A 44 -9.91 -4.94 -12.01
N PHE A 45 -8.76 -4.28 -12.05
CA PHE A 45 -8.29 -3.24 -13.01
C PHE A 45 -9.12 -1.94 -13.20
N ASN A 46 -8.54 -0.83 -12.75
CA ASN A 46 -8.91 0.56 -13.04
C ASN A 46 -9.13 0.76 -14.55
N ALA A 47 -10.21 1.45 -14.96
CA ALA A 47 -10.53 1.69 -16.38
C ALA A 47 -10.63 3.17 -16.80
N ALA A 48 -10.42 4.14 -15.91
CA ALA A 48 -10.45 5.57 -16.28
C ALA A 48 -9.07 6.27 -16.30
N ILE A 49 -7.97 5.53 -16.08
CA ILE A 49 -6.67 5.88 -16.66
C ILE A 49 -6.73 5.92 -18.23
N TYR A 50 -7.85 5.47 -18.83
CA TYR A 50 -7.97 5.04 -20.22
C TYR A 50 -8.91 5.91 -21.06
N GLU A 51 -9.52 6.95 -20.50
CA GLU A 51 -10.49 7.78 -21.24
C GLU A 51 -9.85 8.67 -22.30
N ASN A 52 -8.53 8.94 -22.23
CA ASN A 52 -7.93 9.98 -23.05
C ASN A 52 -7.27 9.55 -24.37
N GLU A 53 -7.15 8.26 -24.73
CA GLU A 53 -6.51 7.94 -26.02
C GLU A 53 -7.11 6.87 -26.94
N ASN A 54 -8.06 6.00 -26.57
CA ASN A 54 -8.77 5.17 -27.56
C ASN A 54 -9.99 4.46 -26.95
N GLN A 55 -11.21 4.94 -27.25
CA GLN A 55 -12.52 4.36 -26.85
C GLN A 55 -12.78 2.92 -27.35
N GLN A 56 -11.78 2.19 -27.84
CA GLN A 56 -11.93 0.90 -28.51
C GLN A 56 -11.01 -0.21 -27.97
N GLN A 57 -10.51 -0.14 -26.74
CA GLN A 57 -9.62 -1.19 -26.19
C GLN A 57 -10.35 -2.45 -25.69
N PHE A 58 -11.64 -2.36 -25.41
CA PHE A 58 -12.40 -3.44 -24.76
C PHE A 58 -13.55 -3.94 -25.63
N VAL A 59 -13.85 -5.23 -25.55
CA VAL A 59 -14.95 -5.88 -26.28
C VAL A 59 -15.78 -6.76 -25.34
N PRO A 60 -17.11 -6.79 -25.49
CA PRO A 60 -17.94 -7.73 -24.74
C PRO A 60 -17.57 -9.18 -25.03
N LEU A 61 -17.57 -10.04 -24.02
CA LEU A 61 -17.27 -11.47 -24.12
C LEU A 61 -18.16 -12.15 -25.16
N ARG A 62 -19.43 -11.74 -25.29
CA ARG A 62 -20.35 -12.24 -26.33
C ARG A 62 -19.73 -12.19 -27.72
N LYS A 63 -19.01 -11.12 -28.05
CA LYS A 63 -18.44 -10.90 -29.40
C LYS A 63 -17.20 -11.76 -29.67
N LEU A 64 -16.63 -12.39 -28.64
CA LEU A 64 -15.47 -13.26 -28.77
C LEU A 64 -15.82 -14.74 -28.89
N LEU A 65 -17.08 -15.12 -28.65
CA LEU A 65 -17.52 -16.50 -28.77
C LEU A 65 -17.62 -16.93 -30.25
N PRO A 66 -17.24 -18.19 -30.58
CA PRO A 66 -16.71 -19.22 -29.69
C PRO A 66 -15.21 -19.03 -29.39
N ILE A 67 -14.79 -19.39 -28.15
CA ILE A 67 -13.39 -19.37 -27.71
C ILE A 67 -12.88 -20.79 -27.42
N SER A 68 -11.56 -20.98 -27.37
CA SER A 68 -10.98 -22.29 -27.00
C SER A 68 -11.29 -22.65 -25.54
N ILE A 69 -11.33 -23.95 -25.25
CA ILE A 69 -11.61 -24.47 -23.90
C ILE A 69 -10.60 -23.95 -22.88
N ASP A 70 -9.32 -23.88 -23.23
CA ASP A 70 -8.29 -23.37 -22.30
C ASP A 70 -8.51 -21.90 -21.95
N LYS A 71 -8.84 -21.06 -22.94
CA LYS A 71 -9.18 -19.65 -22.71
C LYS A 71 -10.45 -19.51 -21.87
N LEU A 72 -11.42 -20.39 -22.10
CA LEU A 72 -12.65 -20.43 -21.32
C LEU A 72 -12.36 -20.73 -19.84
N TYR A 73 -11.50 -21.70 -19.55
CA TYR A 73 -11.10 -22.01 -18.17
C TYR A 73 -10.43 -20.80 -17.50
N SER A 74 -9.49 -20.13 -18.17
CA SER A 74 -8.85 -18.90 -17.63
C SER A 74 -9.87 -17.78 -17.34
N ILE A 75 -10.80 -17.52 -18.27
CA ILE A 75 -11.85 -16.51 -18.07
C ILE A 75 -12.72 -16.87 -16.86
N ILE A 76 -13.11 -18.12 -16.71
CA ILE A 76 -13.98 -18.56 -15.62
C ILE A 76 -13.24 -18.49 -14.27
N ILE A 77 -11.96 -18.89 -14.22
CA ILE A 77 -11.11 -18.74 -13.03
C ILE A 77 -11.09 -17.27 -12.59
N SER A 78 -10.84 -16.34 -13.51
CA SER A 78 -10.78 -14.91 -13.21
C SER A 78 -12.15 -14.33 -12.80
N LEU A 79 -13.25 -14.79 -13.40
CA LEU A 79 -14.61 -14.40 -12.99
C LEU A 79 -14.93 -14.89 -11.57
N ILE A 80 -14.53 -16.11 -11.21
CA ILE A 80 -14.71 -16.62 -9.85
C ILE A 80 -13.95 -15.73 -8.86
N SER A 81 -12.72 -15.34 -9.16
CA SER A 81 -11.94 -14.39 -8.34
C SER A 81 -12.67 -13.07 -8.12
N ILE A 82 -13.27 -12.49 -9.17
CA ILE A 82 -14.06 -11.26 -9.07
C ILE A 82 -15.29 -11.47 -8.19
N ILE A 83 -16.00 -12.59 -8.36
CA ILE A 83 -17.20 -12.94 -7.59
C ILE A 83 -16.88 -13.12 -6.10
N LEU A 84 -15.83 -13.89 -5.78
CA LEU A 84 -15.39 -14.10 -4.40
C LEU A 84 -15.03 -12.78 -3.72
N GLU A 85 -14.47 -11.83 -4.47
CA GLU A 85 -14.15 -10.50 -3.95
C GLU A 85 -15.40 -9.65 -3.70
N VAL A 86 -16.39 -9.66 -4.60
CA VAL A 86 -17.72 -9.04 -4.37
C VAL A 86 -18.31 -9.54 -3.06
N LEU A 87 -18.29 -10.87 -2.87
CA LEU A 87 -18.87 -11.52 -1.69
C LEU A 87 -18.08 -11.21 -0.41
N LYS A 88 -16.74 -11.27 -0.44
CA LYS A 88 -15.89 -11.01 0.73
C LYS A 88 -15.95 -9.56 1.21
N ARG A 89 -16.12 -8.58 0.30
CA ARG A 89 -16.15 -7.14 0.62
C ARG A 89 -17.55 -6.55 0.75
N ASP A 90 -18.60 -7.36 0.66
CA ASP A 90 -20.00 -6.90 0.63
C ASP A 90 -20.19 -5.76 -0.40
N LEU A 91 -19.71 -5.95 -1.62
CA LEU A 91 -19.83 -4.97 -2.72
C LEU A 91 -21.13 -5.14 -3.49
N GLU A 92 -21.53 -4.11 -4.25
CA GLU A 92 -22.68 -4.18 -5.15
C GLU A 92 -22.44 -5.24 -6.24
N ILE A 93 -23.38 -6.18 -6.39
CA ILE A 93 -23.33 -7.20 -7.44
C ILE A 93 -23.29 -6.56 -8.83
N PRO A 94 -22.25 -6.85 -9.62
CA PRO A 94 -22.28 -6.53 -11.03
C PRO A 94 -23.28 -7.44 -11.76
N ASN A 95 -23.98 -6.91 -12.77
CA ASN A 95 -24.83 -7.72 -13.63
C ASN A 95 -23.98 -8.66 -14.50
N LEU A 96 -23.90 -9.94 -14.12
CA LEU A 96 -23.10 -10.97 -14.79
C LEU A 96 -23.81 -11.49 -16.03
N ASN A 97 -23.57 -10.85 -17.17
CA ASN A 97 -23.97 -11.36 -18.48
C ASN A 97 -22.87 -11.13 -19.51
N LEU A 98 -22.98 -11.80 -20.65
CA LEU A 98 -21.96 -11.79 -21.72
C LEU A 98 -21.69 -10.41 -22.35
N ASP A 99 -22.63 -9.47 -22.22
CA ASP A 99 -22.49 -8.12 -22.76
C ASP A 99 -21.79 -7.16 -21.78
N ASN A 100 -21.88 -7.46 -20.49
CA ASN A 100 -21.28 -6.68 -19.40
C ASN A 100 -19.89 -7.19 -18.98
N ILE A 101 -19.58 -8.45 -19.30
CA ILE A 101 -18.23 -8.99 -19.12
C ILE A 101 -17.41 -8.53 -20.31
N MET A 102 -16.42 -7.71 -20.01
CA MET A 102 -15.61 -7.04 -21.00
C MET A 102 -14.21 -7.67 -21.01
N MET A 103 -13.60 -7.70 -22.19
CA MET A 103 -12.30 -8.33 -22.46
C MET A 103 -11.39 -7.34 -23.18
N SER A 104 -10.09 -7.38 -22.91
CA SER A 104 -9.12 -6.59 -23.67
C SER A 104 -9.01 -7.12 -25.10
N LYS A 105 -8.97 -6.23 -26.09
CA LYS A 105 -8.69 -6.63 -27.48
C LYS A 105 -7.28 -7.18 -27.65
N GLY A 106 -6.34 -6.74 -26.82
CA GLY A 106 -4.93 -7.17 -26.85
C GLY A 106 -4.69 -8.49 -26.11
N ASP A 107 -5.57 -8.83 -25.17
CA ASP A 107 -5.53 -10.07 -24.40
C ASP A 107 -6.93 -10.49 -23.96
N GLN A 108 -7.37 -11.66 -24.42
CA GLN A 108 -8.72 -12.18 -24.24
C GLN A 108 -8.80 -13.22 -23.12
N THR A 109 -7.92 -13.16 -22.12
CA THR A 109 -7.92 -14.10 -20.97
C THR A 109 -8.35 -13.45 -19.66
N MET A 110 -8.26 -12.11 -19.55
CA MET A 110 -8.60 -11.35 -18.34
C MET A 110 -9.93 -10.59 -18.49
N PRO A 111 -11.02 -11.09 -17.89
CA PRO A 111 -12.32 -10.42 -17.85
C PRO A 111 -12.34 -9.31 -16.80
N PHE A 112 -13.14 -8.28 -17.06
CA PHE A 112 -13.46 -7.20 -16.12
C PHE A 112 -14.93 -6.83 -16.23
N ILE A 113 -15.48 -6.31 -15.13
CA ILE A 113 -16.89 -5.93 -15.06
C ILE A 113 -17.04 -4.55 -14.43
N PHE A 114 -17.54 -3.60 -15.22
CA PHE A 114 -17.81 -2.25 -14.74
C PHE A 114 -18.88 -2.27 -13.64
N SER A 115 -18.55 -1.69 -12.48
CA SER A 115 -19.48 -1.55 -11.36
C SER A 115 -19.36 -0.16 -10.73
N ASN A 116 -20.49 0.41 -10.31
CA ASN A 116 -20.52 1.56 -9.43
C ASN A 116 -20.41 1.02 -8.00
N GLN A 117 -19.30 1.23 -7.32
CA GLN A 117 -19.10 0.67 -5.98
C GLN A 117 -19.92 1.41 -4.90
N ASP A 118 -21.21 1.08 -4.78
CA ASP A 118 -22.04 1.53 -3.66
C ASP A 118 -22.15 0.45 -2.57
N LYS A 119 -21.27 0.51 -1.57
CA LYS A 119 -21.24 -0.39 -0.40
C LYS A 119 -22.55 -0.41 0.41
N THR A 120 -23.50 0.52 0.19
CA THR A 120 -24.71 0.65 1.03
C THR A 120 -25.83 -0.34 0.70
N LYS A 121 -25.78 -1.05 -0.43
CA LYS A 121 -26.88 -1.89 -0.93
C LYS A 121 -26.69 -3.40 -0.79
N ALA A 122 -25.62 -3.87 -0.17
CA ALA A 122 -25.11 -5.23 -0.28
C ALA A 122 -25.92 -6.37 0.38
N ARG A 123 -26.96 -6.08 1.19
CA ARG A 123 -27.65 -7.15 1.94
C ARG A 123 -28.64 -7.95 1.07
N GLN A 124 -28.57 -9.29 1.16
CA GLN A 124 -29.33 -10.31 0.41
C GLN A 124 -28.94 -10.48 -1.06
N GLN A 125 -27.64 -10.65 -1.32
CA GLN A 125 -27.07 -10.59 -2.67
C GLN A 125 -26.44 -11.92 -3.16
N GLU A 126 -25.81 -12.71 -2.29
CA GLU A 126 -25.04 -13.92 -2.67
C GLU A 126 -25.78 -14.90 -3.60
N GLN A 127 -27.02 -15.27 -3.27
CA GLN A 127 -27.84 -16.17 -4.09
C GLN A 127 -28.11 -15.63 -5.50
N SER A 128 -28.28 -14.31 -5.64
CA SER A 128 -28.50 -13.66 -6.95
C SER A 128 -27.23 -13.71 -7.81
N LEU A 129 -26.06 -13.42 -7.24
CA LEU A 129 -24.77 -13.43 -7.94
C LEU A 129 -24.44 -14.85 -8.43
N VAL A 130 -24.57 -15.82 -7.54
CA VAL A 130 -24.39 -17.24 -7.81
C VAL A 130 -25.31 -17.72 -8.94
N LYS A 131 -26.59 -17.33 -8.89
CA LYS A 131 -27.55 -17.67 -9.94
C LYS A 131 -27.16 -17.07 -11.28
N GLN A 132 -26.74 -15.80 -11.32
CA GLN A 132 -26.27 -15.17 -12.55
C GLN A 132 -25.01 -15.86 -13.10
N PHE A 133 -24.08 -16.25 -12.23
CA PHE A 133 -22.87 -16.97 -12.63
C PHE A 133 -23.19 -18.35 -13.21
N SER A 134 -24.10 -19.11 -12.60
CA SER A 134 -24.55 -20.40 -13.13
C SER A 134 -25.22 -20.25 -14.51
N LEU A 135 -26.07 -19.23 -14.69
CA LEU A 135 -26.70 -18.90 -15.97
C LEU A 135 -25.66 -18.51 -17.04
N LEU A 136 -24.63 -17.76 -16.64
CA LEU A 136 -23.51 -17.41 -17.50
C LEU A 136 -22.73 -18.65 -17.96
N CYS A 137 -22.34 -19.54 -17.06
CA CYS A 137 -21.63 -20.77 -17.39
C CYS A 137 -22.43 -21.64 -18.38
N ASN A 138 -23.74 -21.78 -18.16
CA ASN A 138 -24.63 -22.49 -19.08
C ASN A 138 -24.74 -21.82 -20.46
N SER A 139 -24.73 -20.49 -20.49
CA SER A 139 -24.79 -19.70 -21.74
C SER A 139 -23.49 -19.79 -22.55
N ILE A 140 -22.34 -19.96 -21.90
CA ILE A 140 -21.05 -20.12 -22.58
C ILE A 140 -20.82 -21.57 -23.02
N ASN A 141 -21.13 -22.54 -22.15
CA ASN A 141 -21.01 -23.97 -22.45
C ASN A 141 -22.00 -24.80 -21.61
N SER A 142 -23.02 -25.35 -22.26
CA SER A 142 -24.09 -26.12 -21.60
C SER A 142 -23.60 -27.45 -20.97
N GLN A 143 -22.48 -28.01 -21.42
CA GLN A 143 -21.87 -29.18 -20.77
C GLN A 143 -21.05 -28.78 -19.54
N LEU A 144 -20.43 -27.59 -19.58
CA LEU A 144 -19.66 -27.08 -18.46
C LEU A 144 -20.58 -26.95 -17.25
N GLY A 145 -21.66 -26.16 -17.34
CA GLY A 145 -22.61 -25.98 -16.22
C GLY A 145 -23.15 -27.28 -15.62
N LYS A 146 -23.28 -28.36 -16.42
CA LYS A 146 -23.64 -29.71 -15.94
C LYS A 146 -22.48 -30.44 -15.24
N GLN A 147 -21.25 -30.32 -15.76
CA GLN A 147 -20.05 -30.84 -15.10
C GLN A 147 -19.75 -30.11 -13.78
N LEU A 148 -20.25 -28.89 -13.61
CA LEU A 148 -20.04 -28.08 -12.40
C LEU A 148 -20.92 -28.53 -11.23
N GLY A 149 -21.88 -29.43 -11.44
CA GLY A 149 -22.77 -29.89 -10.38
C GLY A 149 -23.54 -28.76 -9.71
N PHE A 150 -23.74 -27.63 -10.41
CA PHE A 150 -24.40 -26.44 -9.88
C PHE A 150 -25.89 -26.69 -9.69
N ASP A 151 -26.23 -27.34 -8.58
CA ASP A 151 -27.57 -27.28 -8.03
C ASP A 151 -27.78 -25.85 -7.53
N GLN A 152 -28.82 -25.17 -8.03
CA GLN A 152 -29.01 -23.73 -7.77
C GLN A 152 -29.19 -23.41 -6.27
N ASP A 153 -29.38 -24.43 -5.44
CA ASP A 153 -29.71 -24.34 -4.02
C ASP A 153 -28.51 -24.56 -3.07
N LEU A 154 -27.28 -24.87 -3.56
CA LEU A 154 -26.14 -25.31 -2.70
C LEU A 154 -24.79 -24.61 -2.95
N ILE A 155 -24.72 -23.60 -3.80
CA ILE A 155 -23.44 -22.93 -4.12
C ILE A 155 -23.15 -21.81 -3.11
N ASN A 156 -21.99 -21.91 -2.47
CA ASN A 156 -21.41 -20.93 -1.55
C ASN A 156 -19.95 -20.61 -1.94
N CYS A 157 -19.29 -19.69 -1.22
CA CYS A 157 -17.89 -19.34 -1.44
C CYS A 157 -16.95 -20.57 -1.52
N ASP A 158 -17.12 -21.56 -0.63
CA ASP A 158 -16.27 -22.75 -0.60
C ASP A 158 -16.40 -23.59 -1.88
N SER A 159 -17.63 -23.71 -2.39
CA SER A 159 -17.91 -24.44 -3.63
C SER A 159 -17.32 -23.73 -4.85
N LEU A 160 -17.33 -22.39 -4.86
CA LEU A 160 -16.68 -21.60 -5.91
C LEU A 160 -15.15 -21.75 -5.89
N ILE A 161 -14.55 -21.78 -4.70
CA ILE A 161 -13.10 -22.02 -4.53
C ILE A 161 -12.73 -23.42 -5.03
N GLN A 162 -13.45 -24.46 -4.59
CA GLN A 162 -13.19 -25.84 -5.05
C GLN A 162 -13.32 -25.98 -6.57
N PHE A 163 -14.27 -25.26 -7.17
CA PHE A 163 -14.42 -25.26 -8.61
C PHE A 163 -13.27 -24.51 -9.32
N GLN A 164 -12.84 -23.36 -8.78
CA GLN A 164 -11.67 -22.63 -9.27
C GLN A 164 -10.42 -23.51 -9.28
N ASP A 165 -10.19 -24.24 -8.19
CA ASP A 165 -9.12 -25.21 -8.00
C ASP A 165 -9.17 -26.33 -9.05
N ALA A 166 -10.35 -26.91 -9.28
CA ALA A 166 -10.52 -27.96 -10.28
C ALA A 166 -10.19 -27.49 -11.71
N LEU A 167 -10.55 -26.25 -12.07
CA LEU A 167 -10.20 -25.66 -13.36
C LEU A 167 -8.70 -25.46 -13.53
N LEU A 168 -7.99 -25.10 -12.46
CA LEU A 168 -6.54 -24.98 -12.50
C LEU A 168 -5.84 -26.29 -12.79
N ILE A 169 -6.33 -27.39 -12.19
CA ILE A 169 -5.84 -28.73 -12.50
C ILE A 169 -6.05 -29.05 -13.98
N LYS A 170 -7.20 -28.64 -14.56
CA LYS A 170 -7.47 -28.84 -16.00
C LYS A 170 -6.53 -28.07 -16.91
N ILE A 171 -6.07 -26.88 -16.50
CA ILE A 171 -5.05 -26.13 -17.23
C ILE A 171 -3.62 -26.50 -16.81
N GLY A 172 -3.43 -27.61 -16.09
CA GLY A 172 -2.11 -28.23 -15.86
C GLY A 172 -1.40 -27.82 -14.57
N TYR A 173 -2.12 -27.46 -13.51
CA TYR A 173 -1.54 -27.17 -12.20
C TYR A 173 -1.78 -28.27 -11.18
N GLU A 174 -0.79 -28.50 -10.33
CA GLU A 174 -0.89 -29.43 -9.21
C GLU A 174 -1.46 -28.71 -7.98
N GLN A 175 -2.28 -29.40 -7.19
CA GLN A 175 -2.93 -28.81 -6.02
C GLN A 175 -1.93 -28.27 -4.97
N GLU A 176 -0.81 -28.97 -4.79
CA GLU A 176 0.28 -28.56 -3.89
C GLU A 176 0.94 -27.24 -4.33
N SER A 177 0.76 -26.84 -5.59
CA SER A 177 1.31 -25.61 -6.16
C SER A 177 0.51 -24.35 -5.82
N PHE A 178 -0.75 -24.48 -5.37
CA PHE A 178 -1.69 -23.35 -5.30
C PHE A 178 -1.25 -22.23 -4.36
N GLY A 179 -0.51 -22.55 -3.29
CA GLY A 179 -0.05 -21.55 -2.31
C GLY A 179 1.35 -21.00 -2.52
N GLN A 180 2.18 -21.60 -3.38
CA GLN A 180 3.62 -21.27 -3.46
C GLN A 180 4.08 -20.80 -4.86
N ASN A 181 3.27 -21.01 -5.91
CA ASN A 181 3.76 -20.85 -7.27
C ASN A 181 3.38 -19.50 -7.89
N SER A 182 4.39 -18.63 -7.97
CA SER A 182 4.45 -17.51 -8.91
C SER A 182 4.13 -17.93 -10.36
N GLU A 183 4.32 -19.20 -10.72
CA GLU A 183 3.93 -19.80 -12.00
C GLU A 183 2.42 -19.86 -12.25
N ILE A 184 1.59 -19.98 -11.21
CA ILE A 184 0.12 -19.92 -11.34
C ILE A 184 -0.30 -18.51 -11.72
N ILE A 185 0.27 -17.53 -11.02
CA ILE A 185 0.07 -16.10 -11.27
C ILE A 185 0.52 -15.75 -12.69
N LYS A 186 1.69 -16.22 -13.15
CA LYS A 186 2.17 -16.00 -14.53
C LYS A 186 1.15 -16.42 -15.58
N LYS A 187 0.53 -17.60 -15.44
CA LYS A 187 -0.38 -18.11 -16.47
C LYS A 187 -1.80 -17.59 -16.34
N ILE A 188 -2.32 -17.45 -15.11
CA ILE A 188 -3.65 -16.84 -14.88
C ILE A 188 -3.61 -15.41 -15.40
N LEU A 189 -2.56 -14.67 -15.05
CA LEU A 189 -2.42 -13.26 -15.39
C LEU A 189 -1.74 -13.06 -16.74
N ASN A 190 -1.47 -14.14 -17.48
CA ASN A 190 -0.81 -14.13 -18.78
C ASN A 190 0.41 -13.18 -18.85
N ILE A 191 1.25 -13.22 -17.81
CA ILE A 191 2.44 -12.41 -17.69
C ILE A 191 3.58 -13.17 -18.38
N GLU A 192 3.86 -12.80 -19.64
CA GLU A 192 4.88 -13.44 -20.47
C GLU A 192 6.31 -13.22 -19.92
N LYS A 193 6.55 -12.08 -19.27
CA LYS A 193 7.86 -11.70 -18.75
C LYS A 193 7.75 -11.21 -17.31
N ILE A 194 8.28 -12.02 -16.40
CA ILE A 194 8.55 -11.64 -15.01
C ILE A 194 10.05 -11.40 -14.90
N GLU A 195 10.44 -10.19 -14.53
CA GLU A 195 11.82 -9.90 -14.17
C GLU A 195 12.09 -10.34 -12.74
N ASP A 196 13.36 -10.34 -12.34
CA ASP A 196 13.82 -10.85 -11.04
C ASP A 196 12.97 -10.32 -9.87
N ILE A 197 12.85 -11.16 -8.84
CA ILE A 197 12.21 -10.79 -7.57
C ILE A 197 12.93 -9.55 -7.02
N VAL A 198 12.20 -8.44 -6.91
CA VAL A 198 12.73 -7.17 -6.39
C VAL A 198 12.78 -7.21 -4.87
N TYR A 199 11.82 -7.89 -4.25
CA TYR A 199 11.73 -8.08 -2.81
C TYR A 199 10.98 -9.36 -2.48
N GLU A 200 11.44 -10.08 -1.46
CA GLU A 200 10.77 -11.27 -0.94
C GLU A 200 10.98 -11.37 0.57
N ASN A 201 9.89 -11.68 1.26
CA ASN A 201 9.89 -12.17 2.64
C ASN A 201 8.87 -13.32 2.76
N ASP A 202 8.71 -13.86 3.96
CA ASP A 202 7.83 -15.02 4.23
C ASP A 202 6.34 -14.78 3.86
N HIS A 203 5.92 -13.53 3.68
CA HIS A 203 4.51 -13.15 3.47
C HIS A 203 4.25 -12.36 2.18
N THR A 204 5.29 -11.81 1.56
CA THR A 204 5.15 -10.88 0.44
C THR A 204 6.26 -11.08 -0.58
N LYS A 205 5.87 -11.17 -1.85
CA LYS A 205 6.78 -11.12 -3.00
C LYS A 205 6.45 -9.93 -3.88
N LEU A 206 7.48 -9.20 -4.30
CA LEU A 206 7.35 -8.08 -5.21
C LEU A 206 8.11 -8.39 -6.50
N TYR A 207 7.39 -8.35 -7.61
CA TYR A 207 7.93 -8.55 -8.94
C TYR A 207 7.90 -7.25 -9.73
N GLN A 208 8.86 -7.13 -10.63
CA GLN A 208 8.81 -6.17 -11.72
C GLN A 208 8.43 -6.92 -12.99
N ILE A 209 7.39 -6.45 -13.66
CA ILE A 209 6.91 -7.10 -14.89
C ILE A 209 6.67 -6.07 -15.98
N ASP A 210 6.79 -6.49 -17.23
CA ASP A 210 6.30 -5.68 -18.35
C ASP A 210 4.79 -5.52 -18.22
N VAL A 211 4.26 -4.33 -18.54
CA VAL A 211 2.83 -4.07 -18.37
C VAL A 211 2.02 -5.04 -19.23
N PRO A 212 1.16 -5.88 -18.63
CA PRO A 212 0.27 -6.73 -19.39
C PRO A 212 -0.68 -5.91 -20.27
N LYS A 213 -1.01 -6.43 -21.46
CA LYS A 213 -1.85 -5.74 -22.46
C LYS A 213 -3.28 -5.42 -21.98
N TYR A 214 -3.76 -6.13 -20.98
CA TYR A 214 -5.06 -5.86 -20.35
C TYR A 214 -5.00 -4.76 -19.29
N ILE A 215 -3.80 -4.37 -18.82
CA ILE A 215 -3.58 -3.25 -17.91
C ILE A 215 -3.25 -1.98 -18.69
N LEU A 216 -2.30 -2.01 -19.62
CA LEU A 216 -2.10 -0.88 -20.52
C LEU A 216 -1.74 -1.41 -21.91
N ASN A 217 -2.40 -0.86 -22.93
CA ASN A 217 -2.05 -1.13 -24.32
C ASN A 217 -0.90 -0.19 -24.75
N THR A 218 0.25 -0.31 -24.08
CA THR A 218 1.43 0.49 -24.39
C THR A 218 2.17 -0.12 -25.57
N LYS A 219 2.62 0.73 -26.51
CA LYS A 219 3.60 0.34 -27.53
C LYS A 219 5.01 0.15 -26.94
N ASN A 220 5.21 0.57 -25.69
CA ASN A 220 6.48 0.57 -24.98
C ASN A 220 6.52 -0.53 -23.91
N SER A 221 7.74 -0.97 -23.61
CA SER A 221 8.12 -1.86 -22.49
C SER A 221 8.03 -1.13 -21.14
N ASP A 222 6.91 -0.47 -20.88
CA ASP A 222 6.66 0.11 -19.57
C ASP A 222 6.53 -1.04 -18.56
N GLN A 223 6.92 -0.77 -17.32
CA GLN A 223 6.96 -1.77 -16.26
C GLN A 223 6.08 -1.37 -15.10
N ILE A 224 5.50 -2.38 -14.46
CA ILE A 224 4.71 -2.22 -13.23
C ILE A 224 5.30 -3.04 -12.10
N ALA A 225 4.91 -2.71 -10.88
CA ALA A 225 5.20 -3.48 -9.69
C ALA A 225 4.01 -4.41 -9.39
N VAL A 226 4.28 -5.70 -9.19
CA VAL A 226 3.28 -6.69 -8.79
C VAL A 226 3.60 -7.19 -7.40
N LYS A 227 2.78 -6.80 -6.43
CA LYS A 227 2.89 -7.23 -5.03
C LYS A 227 1.96 -8.43 -4.81
N ILE A 228 2.51 -9.52 -4.32
CA ILE A 228 1.79 -10.75 -4.02
C ILE A 228 1.88 -10.97 -2.51
N GLY A 229 0.74 -10.90 -1.83
CA GLY A 229 0.58 -11.25 -0.42
C GLY A 229 0.07 -12.69 -0.28
N TYR A 230 0.68 -13.45 0.63
CA TYR A 230 0.28 -14.83 0.97
C TYR A 230 -0.37 -14.82 2.36
N GLN A 231 -1.62 -15.29 2.45
CA GLN A 231 -2.39 -15.16 3.69
C GLN A 231 -1.91 -16.10 4.80
N ASP A 232 -1.49 -15.47 5.88
CA ASP A 232 -1.77 -15.89 7.26
C ASP A 232 -2.59 -14.81 8.01
N ARG A 233 -3.02 -13.72 7.34
CA ARG A 233 -3.62 -12.53 7.98
C ARG A 233 -4.71 -11.86 7.13
N GLN A 234 -5.95 -12.34 7.24
CA GLN A 234 -7.11 -11.86 6.47
C GLN A 234 -7.46 -10.36 6.62
N VAL A 235 -6.92 -9.65 7.62
CA VAL A 235 -7.35 -8.28 8.00
C VAL A 235 -6.50 -7.15 7.37
N TYR A 236 -5.21 -7.36 7.13
CA TYR A 236 -4.29 -6.26 6.79
C TYR A 236 -4.34 -5.87 5.30
N GLU A 237 -4.46 -6.85 4.41
CA GLU A 237 -4.32 -6.65 2.97
C GLU A 237 -5.53 -5.92 2.34
N LEU A 238 -6.74 -6.16 2.85
CA LEU A 238 -7.93 -5.43 2.39
C LEU A 238 -7.85 -3.93 2.71
N ARG A 239 -7.14 -3.58 3.79
CA ARG A 239 -6.97 -2.18 4.18
C ARG A 239 -6.04 -1.42 3.26
N GLU A 240 -4.94 -2.04 2.82
CA GLU A 240 -4.05 -1.41 1.83
C GLU A 240 -4.83 -1.07 0.56
N VAL A 241 -5.62 -2.01 0.04
CA VAL A 241 -6.50 -1.78 -1.12
C VAL A 241 -7.50 -0.66 -0.83
N GLU A 242 -8.20 -0.70 0.31
CA GLU A 242 -9.18 0.33 0.67
C GLU A 242 -8.57 1.73 0.75
N ILE A 243 -7.41 1.87 1.40
CA ILE A 243 -6.73 3.16 1.53
C ILE A 243 -6.34 3.69 0.17
N ILE A 244 -5.67 2.88 -0.64
CA ILE A 244 -5.19 3.32 -1.96
C ILE A 244 -6.36 3.68 -2.87
N GLU A 245 -7.43 2.87 -2.86
CA GLU A 245 -8.56 3.09 -3.73
C GLU A 245 -9.47 4.25 -3.28
N ASP A 246 -9.77 4.39 -1.97
CA ASP A 246 -10.72 5.40 -1.46
C ASP A 246 -10.11 6.82 -1.37
N PHE A 247 -8.79 6.92 -1.16
CA PHE A 247 -8.08 8.18 -0.92
C PHE A 247 -7.11 8.55 -2.05
N ASN A 248 -7.30 8.00 -3.25
CA ASN A 248 -6.45 8.15 -4.44
C ASN A 248 -5.83 9.56 -4.61
N ASN A 249 -4.50 9.65 -4.57
CA ASN A 249 -3.73 10.91 -4.61
C ASN A 249 -2.30 10.65 -5.11
N ILE A 250 -1.66 11.70 -5.63
CA ILE A 250 -0.26 11.63 -6.09
C ILE A 250 0.74 11.16 -5.02
N HIS A 251 0.41 11.28 -3.73
CA HIS A 251 1.25 10.85 -2.61
C HIS A 251 1.02 9.41 -2.15
N LEU A 252 0.02 8.74 -2.75
CA LEU A 252 -0.28 7.33 -2.52
C LEU A 252 0.13 6.50 -3.76
N PRO A 253 0.32 5.18 -3.61
CA PRO A 253 0.63 4.30 -4.72
C PRO A 253 -0.50 4.36 -5.74
N LEU A 254 -0.16 4.40 -7.03
CA LEU A 254 -1.18 4.26 -8.07
C LEU A 254 -1.50 2.77 -8.24
N LEU A 255 -2.71 2.36 -7.84
CA LEU A 255 -3.24 1.02 -8.05
C LEU A 255 -3.90 0.92 -9.42
N TYR A 256 -3.28 0.16 -10.32
CA TYR A 256 -3.89 -0.21 -11.59
C TYR A 256 -5.00 -1.21 -11.41
N GLY A 257 -4.93 -2.08 -10.40
CA GLY A 257 -5.93 -3.10 -10.13
C GLY A 257 -5.41 -4.13 -9.15
N TYR A 258 -6.27 -5.03 -8.73
CA TYR A 258 -5.88 -6.14 -7.89
C TYR A 258 -6.75 -7.37 -8.17
N ILE A 259 -6.22 -8.55 -7.87
CA ILE A 259 -6.92 -9.82 -8.03
C ILE A 259 -6.71 -10.64 -6.78
N ARG A 260 -7.80 -11.19 -6.25
CA ARG A 260 -7.74 -12.19 -5.19
C ARG A 260 -7.90 -13.58 -5.80
N TYR A 261 -6.97 -14.47 -5.48
CA TYR A 261 -7.03 -15.87 -5.85
C TYR A 261 -6.91 -16.69 -4.58
N SER A 262 -7.96 -17.41 -4.19
CA SER A 262 -7.99 -18.14 -2.90
C SER A 262 -7.53 -17.24 -1.74
N ASP A 263 -6.38 -17.55 -1.16
CA ASP A 263 -5.69 -16.91 -0.04
C ASP A 263 -4.52 -16.00 -0.48
N ILE A 264 -4.44 -15.69 -1.78
CA ILE A 264 -3.41 -14.84 -2.38
C ILE A 264 -4.04 -13.54 -2.85
N LEU A 265 -3.45 -12.41 -2.46
CA LEU A 265 -3.80 -11.10 -3.02
C LEU A 265 -2.68 -10.62 -3.94
N VAL A 266 -3.04 -10.29 -5.18
CA VAL A 266 -2.12 -9.74 -6.18
C VAL A 266 -2.50 -8.30 -6.47
N LEU A 267 -1.61 -7.35 -6.15
CA LEU A 267 -1.76 -5.93 -6.47
C LEU A 267 -0.92 -5.56 -7.68
N PHE A 268 -1.50 -4.81 -8.60
CA PHE A 268 -0.83 -4.24 -9.77
C PHE A 268 -0.66 -2.74 -9.56
N LEU A 269 0.57 -2.32 -9.30
CA LEU A 269 0.91 -0.99 -8.86
C LEU A 269 1.81 -0.30 -9.89
N LYS A 270 1.74 1.03 -9.95
CA LYS A 270 2.77 1.80 -10.66
C LYS A 270 4.15 1.47 -10.08
N LYS A 271 5.11 1.24 -10.97
CA LYS A 271 6.52 1.18 -10.60
C LYS A 271 7.01 2.60 -10.32
N HIS A 272 7.57 2.81 -9.14
CA HIS A 272 8.21 4.06 -8.73
C HIS A 272 9.73 3.97 -8.90
N ASP A 273 10.39 5.12 -9.07
CA ASP A 273 11.79 5.15 -9.54
C ASP A 273 12.80 4.81 -8.43
N TRP A 274 12.73 5.48 -7.28
CA TRP A 274 13.77 5.41 -6.25
C TRP A 274 13.20 5.28 -4.85
N THR A 275 13.67 4.32 -4.06
CA THR A 275 13.44 4.33 -2.60
C THR A 275 14.31 5.38 -1.93
N PHE A 276 13.86 5.91 -0.79
CA PHE A 276 14.66 6.84 -0.01
C PHE A 276 15.95 6.19 0.50
N GLU A 277 15.91 4.91 0.85
CA GLU A 277 17.10 4.12 1.19
C GLU A 277 18.14 4.12 0.05
N TRP A 278 17.70 3.87 -1.18
CA TRP A 278 18.58 3.86 -2.34
C TRP A 278 19.16 5.25 -2.60
N ILE A 279 18.34 6.31 -2.54
CA ILE A 279 18.80 7.70 -2.68
C ILE A 279 19.88 8.00 -1.64
N ALA A 280 19.62 7.67 -0.36
CA ALA A 280 20.58 7.89 0.70
C ALA A 280 21.90 7.14 0.45
N THR A 281 21.82 5.90 -0.04
CA THR A 281 22.99 5.12 -0.45
C THR A 281 23.79 5.80 -1.56
N GLN A 282 23.14 6.33 -2.61
CA GLN A 282 23.82 7.02 -3.71
C GLN A 282 24.54 8.30 -3.24
N PHE A 283 23.88 9.12 -2.43
CA PHE A 283 24.47 10.33 -1.87
C PHE A 283 25.64 9.99 -0.94
N PHE A 284 25.52 8.92 -0.15
CA PHE A 284 26.59 8.48 0.73
C PHE A 284 27.83 8.05 -0.07
N GLN A 285 27.66 7.33 -1.19
CA GLN A 285 28.76 6.94 -2.07
C GLN A 285 29.47 8.16 -2.69
N LYS A 286 28.75 9.26 -2.95
CA LYS A 286 29.29 10.52 -3.49
C LYS A 286 29.66 11.56 -2.44
N ARG A 287 29.63 11.23 -1.14
CA ARG A 287 29.88 12.18 -0.03
C ARG A 287 31.26 12.84 -0.03
N GLN A 288 32.23 12.26 -0.73
CA GLN A 288 33.58 12.85 -0.88
C GLN A 288 33.64 13.90 -2.00
N THR A 289 32.73 13.82 -2.99
CA THR A 289 32.70 14.70 -4.15
C THR A 289 31.65 15.80 -4.03
N LEU A 290 30.58 15.56 -3.26
CA LEU A 290 29.53 16.53 -3.00
C LEU A 290 29.86 17.38 -1.77
N THR A 291 29.53 18.66 -1.83
CA THR A 291 29.64 19.54 -0.66
C THR A 291 28.55 19.19 0.36
N PRO A 292 28.80 19.37 1.68
CA PRO A 292 27.77 19.15 2.69
C PRO A 292 26.48 19.93 2.43
N LYS A 293 26.59 21.17 1.93
CA LYS A 293 25.45 22.02 1.57
C LYS A 293 24.61 21.45 0.43
N GLN A 294 25.22 20.82 -0.58
CA GLN A 294 24.48 20.16 -1.66
C GLN A 294 23.69 18.95 -1.16
N ILE A 295 24.30 18.15 -0.28
CA ILE A 295 23.65 16.99 0.33
C ILE A 295 22.47 17.48 1.20
N GLU A 296 22.70 18.46 2.07
CA GLU A 296 21.66 19.02 2.94
C GLU A 296 20.49 19.59 2.15
N LYS A 297 20.75 20.39 1.09
CA LYS A 297 19.70 20.93 0.22
C LYS A 297 18.89 19.81 -0.48
N ALA A 298 19.55 18.74 -0.95
CA ALA A 298 18.85 17.60 -1.55
C ALA A 298 17.91 16.92 -0.53
N PHE A 299 18.44 16.62 0.65
CA PHE A 299 17.68 15.94 1.70
C PHE A 299 16.55 16.79 2.25
N LEU A 300 16.73 18.11 2.39
CA LEU A 300 15.66 19.04 2.77
C LEU A 300 14.51 19.02 1.76
N ARG A 301 14.80 18.98 0.45
CA ARG A 301 13.77 18.85 -0.58
C ARG A 301 13.04 17.51 -0.51
N LEU A 302 13.74 16.42 -0.30
CA LEU A 302 13.12 15.10 -0.10
C LEU A 302 12.22 15.11 1.14
N PHE A 303 12.69 15.67 2.24
CA PHE A 303 11.93 15.77 3.49
C PHE A 303 10.69 16.64 3.34
N GLN A 304 10.78 17.75 2.61
CA GLN A 304 9.62 18.59 2.28
C GLN A 304 8.54 17.79 1.55
N GLN A 305 8.91 16.94 0.58
CA GLN A 305 7.96 16.08 -0.13
C GLN A 305 7.37 15.00 0.80
N MET A 306 8.17 14.40 1.68
CA MET A 306 7.67 13.46 2.70
C MET A 306 6.64 14.11 3.62
N ILE A 307 6.91 15.33 4.10
CA ILE A 307 5.98 16.10 4.94
C ILE A 307 4.67 16.35 4.18
N ARG A 308 4.71 16.70 2.89
CA ARG A 308 3.50 16.89 2.08
C ARG A 308 2.68 15.61 1.98
N ALA A 309 3.33 14.48 1.71
CA ALA A 309 2.66 13.18 1.63
C ALA A 309 2.02 12.77 2.96
N ILE A 310 2.73 12.95 4.09
CA ILE A 310 2.18 12.65 5.43
C ILE A 310 1.04 13.61 5.79
N LYS A 311 1.18 14.91 5.50
CA LYS A 311 0.11 15.89 5.72
C LYS A 311 -1.17 15.50 4.97
N TYR A 312 -1.04 14.99 3.75
CA TYR A 312 -2.17 14.48 2.99
C TYR A 312 -2.82 13.26 3.68
N MET A 313 -2.04 12.22 3.99
CA MET A 313 -2.56 11.04 4.69
C MET A 313 -3.26 11.44 5.99
N HIS A 314 -2.63 12.30 6.78
CA HIS A 314 -3.15 12.78 8.06
C HIS A 314 -4.42 13.61 7.89
N SER A 315 -4.55 14.44 6.85
CA SER A 315 -5.79 15.17 6.58
C SER A 315 -6.96 14.26 6.20
N GLU A 316 -6.66 13.10 5.63
CA GLU A 316 -7.65 12.06 5.32
C GLU A 316 -7.88 11.07 6.48
N GLY A 317 -7.28 11.33 7.66
CA GLY A 317 -7.42 10.47 8.82
C GLY A 317 -6.66 9.13 8.72
N ILE A 318 -5.71 9.01 7.79
CA ILE A 318 -4.85 7.85 7.62
C ILE A 318 -3.60 8.02 8.49
N ILE A 319 -3.23 6.99 9.25
CA ILE A 319 -1.96 6.89 9.96
C ILE A 319 -1.20 5.70 9.39
N HIS A 320 0.02 5.91 8.92
CA HIS A 320 0.78 4.90 8.19
C HIS A 320 1.36 3.82 9.10
N ARG A 321 1.93 4.21 10.25
CA ARG A 321 2.53 3.34 11.28
C ARG A 321 3.79 2.57 10.89
N ASP A 322 4.25 2.61 9.64
CA ASP A 322 5.49 1.93 9.22
C ASP A 322 6.35 2.81 8.32
N ILE A 323 6.48 4.08 8.69
CA ILE A 323 7.37 5.03 8.00
C ILE A 323 8.82 4.62 8.25
N LYS A 324 9.52 4.30 7.15
CA LYS A 324 10.92 3.89 7.09
C LYS A 324 11.47 4.15 5.68
N PRO A 325 12.80 4.24 5.48
CA PRO A 325 13.40 4.58 4.18
C PRO A 325 12.98 3.68 3.01
N GLU A 326 12.66 2.43 3.29
CA GLU A 326 12.23 1.43 2.31
C GLU A 326 10.79 1.70 1.80
N ASN A 327 9.94 2.30 2.65
CA ASN A 327 8.52 2.54 2.37
C ASN A 327 8.25 3.97 1.85
N ILE A 328 9.30 4.72 1.51
CA ILE A 328 9.22 6.05 0.93
C ILE A 328 9.86 6.00 -0.45
N MET A 329 9.06 6.22 -1.49
CA MET A 329 9.52 6.23 -2.87
C MET A 329 9.42 7.63 -3.49
N PHE A 330 10.23 7.87 -4.50
CA PHE A 330 10.26 9.11 -5.26
C PHE A 330 10.17 8.82 -6.74
N ASP A 331 9.26 9.53 -7.41
CA ASP A 331 9.15 9.54 -8.86
C ASP A 331 9.95 10.70 -9.46
N LYS A 332 10.63 10.40 -10.56
CA LYS A 332 11.29 11.41 -11.39
C LYS A 332 10.27 12.28 -12.10
N SER A 333 10.65 13.53 -12.32
CA SER A 333 9.94 14.46 -13.21
C SER A 333 10.09 14.12 -14.68
N ASN A 334 11.18 13.44 -15.07
CA ASN A 334 11.42 12.96 -16.42
C ASN A 334 12.31 11.70 -16.42
N PRO A 335 12.24 10.83 -17.45
CA PRO A 335 12.94 9.54 -17.45
C PRO A 335 14.47 9.63 -17.31
N ASN A 336 15.06 10.73 -17.80
CA ASN A 336 16.51 10.95 -17.82
C ASN A 336 17.05 11.64 -16.56
N GLN A 337 16.18 12.01 -15.62
CA GLN A 337 16.59 12.65 -14.37
C GLN A 337 17.53 11.75 -13.58
N GLN A 338 18.65 12.32 -13.15
CA GLN A 338 19.61 11.67 -12.27
C GLN A 338 19.31 12.00 -10.81
N VAL A 339 19.65 11.08 -9.91
CA VAL A 339 19.36 11.22 -8.47
C VAL A 339 19.98 12.47 -7.83
N PHE A 340 21.11 12.94 -8.35
CA PHE A 340 21.78 14.13 -7.81
C PHE A 340 21.13 15.44 -8.29
N GLU A 341 20.26 15.40 -9.30
CA GLU A 341 19.56 16.57 -9.83
C GLU A 341 18.34 16.96 -8.99
N ILE A 342 17.97 16.18 -7.98
CA ILE A 342 16.86 16.46 -7.03
C ILE A 342 17.01 17.85 -6.37
N VAL A 343 18.25 18.35 -6.30
CA VAL A 343 18.59 19.68 -5.77
C VAL A 343 17.99 20.81 -6.59
N ASP A 344 17.69 20.58 -7.87
CA ASP A 344 17.24 21.60 -8.82
C ASP A 344 16.01 21.17 -9.64
N THR A 345 15.68 19.87 -9.66
CA THR A 345 14.52 19.30 -10.36
C THR A 345 13.48 18.77 -9.38
N PRO A 346 12.18 18.85 -9.71
CA PRO A 346 11.13 18.34 -8.84
C PRO A 346 11.16 16.81 -8.79
N VAL A 347 10.72 16.27 -7.65
CA VAL A 347 10.39 14.85 -7.45
C VAL A 347 9.09 14.78 -6.68
N ASN A 348 8.34 13.70 -6.90
CA ASN A 348 7.11 13.44 -6.16
C ASN A 348 7.34 12.32 -5.15
N CYS A 349 7.04 12.57 -3.87
CA CYS A 349 7.09 11.54 -2.84
C CYS A 349 5.80 10.72 -2.87
N VAL A 350 5.97 9.40 -2.84
CA VAL A 350 4.90 8.41 -2.73
C VAL A 350 5.19 7.56 -1.50
N MET A 351 4.25 7.56 -0.56
CA MET A 351 4.28 6.60 0.54
C MET A 351 3.75 5.27 0.02
N ILE A 352 4.38 4.16 0.40
CA ILE A 352 3.99 2.81 -0.04
C ILE A 352 3.84 1.88 1.16
N ASP A 353 3.32 0.68 0.95
CA ASP A 353 3.18 -0.36 1.98
C ASP A 353 2.21 0.03 3.11
N PHE A 354 0.91 0.02 2.77
CA PHE A 354 -0.17 0.41 3.67
C PHE A 354 -0.74 -0.73 4.50
N ASP A 355 -0.13 -1.92 4.45
CA ASP A 355 -0.59 -3.12 5.18
C ASP A 355 -0.82 -2.84 6.67
N ARG A 356 0.00 -1.96 7.24
CA ARG A 356 -0.02 -1.60 8.67
C ARG A 356 -0.78 -0.32 8.95
N SER A 357 -1.30 0.36 7.95
CA SER A 357 -1.98 1.64 8.16
C SER A 357 -3.31 1.46 8.89
N ILE A 358 -3.86 2.56 9.39
CA ILE A 358 -5.23 2.61 9.93
C ILE A 358 -5.94 3.86 9.41
N ILE A 359 -7.26 3.77 9.34
CA ILE A 359 -8.15 4.93 9.12
C ILE A 359 -8.77 5.25 10.49
N MET A 360 -8.50 6.44 11.03
CA MET A 360 -8.89 6.84 12.39
C MET A 360 -10.40 6.74 12.64
N GLU A 361 -11.22 7.10 11.66
CA GLU A 361 -12.69 7.08 11.79
C GLU A 361 -13.28 5.66 11.86
N SER A 362 -12.59 4.67 11.30
CA SER A 362 -13.01 3.26 11.29
C SER A 362 -12.13 2.40 12.21
N TYR A 363 -11.42 3.02 13.13
CA TYR A 363 -10.50 2.33 14.03
C TYR A 363 -11.28 1.53 15.06
N ASP A 364 -11.27 0.20 14.90
CA ASP A 364 -11.75 -0.74 15.89
C ASP A 364 -10.56 -1.33 16.67
N PRO A 365 -10.41 -1.05 17.98
CA PRO A 365 -9.32 -1.61 18.79
C PRO A 365 -9.36 -3.13 18.90
N GLN A 366 -10.52 -3.78 18.72
CA GLN A 366 -10.69 -5.23 18.87
C GLN A 366 -10.32 -6.02 17.60
N ASN A 367 -10.60 -5.45 16.42
CA ASN A 367 -10.21 -5.98 15.12
C ASN A 367 -8.86 -5.41 14.62
N ASN A 368 -8.40 -4.35 15.29
CA ASN A 368 -7.03 -3.94 15.61
C ASN A 368 -6.00 -5.03 15.88
N THR A 369 -5.44 -5.72 14.88
CA THR A 369 -4.34 -6.66 15.15
C THR A 369 -3.09 -5.94 15.68
N ALA A 370 -2.45 -6.57 16.67
CA ALA A 370 -1.30 -6.05 17.41
C ALA A 370 -0.15 -5.64 16.46
N TYR A 371 0.52 -4.54 16.78
CA TYR A 371 1.51 -3.93 15.89
C TYR A 371 2.71 -4.84 15.67
N GLU A 372 2.97 -5.17 14.42
CA GLU A 372 4.17 -5.90 14.03
C GLU A 372 5.02 -5.08 13.06
N GLY A 373 5.16 -3.78 13.31
CA GLY A 373 5.99 -2.88 12.52
C GLY A 373 7.49 -3.19 12.58
N THR A 374 8.30 -2.53 11.75
CA THR A 374 9.77 -2.60 11.88
C THR A 374 10.17 -2.04 13.26
N PRO A 375 10.66 -2.87 14.21
CA PRO A 375 10.77 -2.43 15.61
C PRO A 375 11.76 -1.27 15.82
N PHE A 376 12.66 -1.04 14.87
CA PHE A 376 13.69 -0.01 14.93
C PHE A 376 13.14 1.43 14.87
N PHE A 377 12.16 1.70 14.01
CA PHE A 377 11.56 3.03 13.87
C PHE A 377 10.40 3.28 14.84
N ARG A 378 10.02 2.26 15.62
CA ARG A 378 8.93 2.31 16.60
C ARG A 378 9.17 3.46 17.60
N PRO A 379 8.16 4.24 17.97
CA PRO A 379 8.29 5.28 18.98
C PRO A 379 8.25 4.71 20.42
N PRO A 380 8.61 5.50 21.46
CA PRO A 380 8.76 5.04 22.84
C PRO A 380 7.48 4.52 23.49
N GLU A 381 6.34 5.05 23.05
CA GLU A 381 5.01 4.61 23.47
C GLU A 381 4.66 3.21 22.93
N GLY A 382 5.36 2.76 21.88
CA GLY A 382 5.24 1.40 21.34
C GLY A 382 3.85 1.07 20.81
N GLU A 383 3.38 -0.15 21.08
CA GLU A 383 2.01 -0.54 20.72
C GLU A 383 1.01 0.18 21.64
N GLN A 384 -0.04 0.74 21.05
CA GLN A 384 -1.01 1.58 21.73
C GLN A 384 -2.41 1.07 21.41
N GLU A 385 -3.35 1.20 22.35
CA GLU A 385 -4.76 0.92 22.08
C GLU A 385 -5.36 1.95 21.13
N GLU A 386 -4.89 3.21 21.16
CA GLU A 386 -5.31 4.29 20.27
C GLU A 386 -4.09 4.93 19.62
N TYR A 387 -3.96 4.74 18.31
CA TYR A 387 -2.90 5.40 17.54
C TYR A 387 -3.37 6.79 17.10
N ASN A 388 -2.43 7.72 17.05
CA ASN A 388 -2.65 9.04 16.48
C ASN A 388 -1.49 9.42 15.53
N GLN A 389 -1.65 10.55 14.85
CA GLN A 389 -0.71 11.07 13.86
C GLN A 389 0.71 11.30 14.38
N THR A 390 0.91 11.49 15.68
CA THR A 390 2.24 11.73 16.27
C THR A 390 3.17 10.52 16.18
N TYR A 391 2.61 9.33 15.91
CA TYR A 391 3.38 8.10 15.66
C TYR A 391 4.24 8.24 14.39
N ASP A 392 3.61 8.68 13.30
CA ASP A 392 4.26 8.92 12.01
C ASP A 392 5.27 10.08 12.10
N ILE A 393 4.97 11.10 12.92
CA ILE A 393 5.86 12.24 13.15
C ILE A 393 7.17 11.79 13.83
N TRP A 394 7.08 10.91 14.84
CA TRP A 394 8.27 10.32 15.44
C TRP A 394 9.08 9.54 14.39
N GLN A 395 8.42 8.64 13.65
CA GLN A 395 9.10 7.79 12.68
C GLN A 395 9.86 8.61 11.64
N LEU A 396 9.24 9.67 11.12
CA LEU A 396 9.86 10.60 10.18
C LEU A 396 11.08 11.32 10.79
N GLY A 397 10.96 11.86 12.01
CA GLY A 397 12.04 12.57 12.69
C GLY A 397 13.21 11.65 13.09
N PHE A 398 12.90 10.45 13.57
CA PHE A 398 13.90 9.46 13.96
C PHE A 398 14.66 8.92 12.74
N MET A 399 13.96 8.65 11.64
CA MET A 399 14.56 8.29 10.37
C MET A 399 15.53 9.37 9.87
N TRP A 400 15.14 10.65 9.94
CA TRP A 400 16.03 11.75 9.58
C TRP A 400 17.31 11.73 10.42
N LEU A 401 17.20 11.59 11.74
CA LEU A 401 18.35 11.54 12.64
C LEU A 401 19.31 10.39 12.34
N VAL A 402 18.78 9.18 12.12
CA VAL A 402 19.58 8.00 11.82
C VAL A 402 20.38 8.20 10.54
N ILE A 403 19.74 8.69 9.48
CA ILE A 403 20.41 8.91 8.20
C ILE A 403 21.50 9.96 8.32
N GLN A 404 21.22 11.10 8.98
CA GLN A 404 22.22 12.14 9.18
C GLN A 404 23.45 11.59 9.92
N LYS A 405 23.26 10.80 10.98
CA LYS A 405 24.37 10.19 11.72
C LYS A 405 25.28 9.35 10.82
N GLU A 406 24.72 8.49 9.98
CA GLU A 406 25.49 7.62 9.09
C GLU A 406 26.33 8.41 8.08
N PHE A 407 25.76 9.48 7.49
CA PHE A 407 26.47 10.37 6.58
C PHE A 407 27.74 10.99 7.20
N TYR A 408 27.71 11.31 8.49
CA TYR A 408 28.78 12.03 9.17
C TYR A 408 29.78 11.13 9.91
N GLN A 409 29.37 9.96 10.43
CA GLN A 409 30.27 9.07 11.18
C GLN A 409 31.26 8.27 10.30
N GLN A 410 30.90 7.92 9.06
CA GLN A 410 31.74 7.04 8.22
C GLN A 410 32.72 7.78 7.29
N ARG A 411 33.45 8.78 7.81
CA ARG A 411 34.66 9.31 7.14
C ARG A 411 35.88 8.40 7.29
N GLN A 412 35.82 7.35 8.11
CA GLN A 412 36.90 6.38 8.27
C GLN A 412 36.42 4.93 8.02
N LYS A 413 36.93 4.35 6.93
CA LYS A 413 37.09 2.91 6.64
C LYS A 413 35.89 1.96 6.85
N SER A 414 34.93 1.92 5.93
CA SER A 414 34.28 0.65 5.51
C SER A 414 33.58 0.83 4.15
N LYS A 415 33.56 -0.24 3.35
CA LYS A 415 33.02 -0.28 1.97
C LYS A 415 31.61 -0.87 1.87
N ASN A 416 31.08 -1.45 2.94
CA ASN A 416 29.77 -2.08 2.93
C ASN A 416 28.85 -1.36 3.89
N ILE A 417 27.79 -0.78 3.32
CA ILE A 417 26.72 -0.13 4.04
C ILE A 417 25.73 -1.22 4.42
N GLU A 418 25.73 -1.64 5.68
CA GLU A 418 24.49 -1.98 6.35
C GLU A 418 24.23 -0.81 7.29
N ILE A 419 23.42 0.17 6.85
CA ILE A 419 23.02 1.43 7.56
C ILE A 419 22.57 1.18 9.01
N TYR A 420 22.34 -0.08 9.39
CA TYR A 420 21.68 -0.49 10.62
C TYR A 420 22.51 -1.42 11.54
N ASN A 421 23.73 -1.82 11.17
CA ASN A 421 24.42 -2.91 11.89
C ASN A 421 24.93 -2.56 13.29
N GLN A 422 25.38 -1.33 13.53
CA GLN A 422 25.77 -0.92 14.90
C GLN A 422 24.55 -0.74 15.82
N PHE A 423 23.43 -0.25 15.28
CA PHE A 423 22.18 -0.16 16.01
C PHE A 423 21.47 -1.52 16.17
N LYS A 424 21.75 -2.50 15.30
CA LYS A 424 21.30 -3.90 15.43
C LYS A 424 21.77 -4.58 16.72
N ILE A 425 22.83 -4.10 17.38
CA ILE A 425 23.28 -4.65 18.67
C ILE A 425 22.42 -4.14 19.83
N GLN A 426 22.01 -2.87 19.84
CA GLN A 426 21.00 -2.35 20.78
C GLN A 426 19.58 -2.84 20.43
N LYS A 427 19.32 -3.14 19.15
CA LYS A 427 18.06 -3.73 18.62
C LYS A 427 17.70 -5.06 19.25
N VAL A 428 18.67 -5.94 19.54
CA VAL A 428 18.38 -7.23 20.22
C VAL A 428 17.70 -6.95 21.56
N ASN A 429 18.20 -5.99 22.34
CA ASN A 429 17.64 -5.64 23.65
C ASN A 429 16.25 -4.99 23.54
N LEU A 430 16.04 -4.01 22.64
CA LEU A 430 14.72 -3.36 22.47
C LEU A 430 13.66 -4.28 21.83
N GLN A 431 14.07 -5.17 20.92
CA GLN A 431 13.16 -6.17 20.32
C GLN A 431 12.76 -7.23 21.34
N GLU A 432 13.71 -7.81 22.06
CA GLU A 432 13.44 -8.75 23.16
C GLU A 432 12.56 -8.10 24.23
N LEU A 433 12.82 -6.84 24.59
CA LEU A 433 12.00 -6.10 25.54
C LEU A 433 10.56 -5.90 25.05
N ASN A 434 10.36 -5.54 23.77
CA ASN A 434 9.01 -5.39 23.20
C ASN A 434 8.27 -6.74 23.15
N LEU A 435 8.97 -7.83 22.81
CA LEU A 435 8.40 -9.17 22.85
C LEU A 435 8.01 -9.58 24.28
N GLU A 436 8.86 -9.27 25.27
CA GLU A 436 8.55 -9.54 26.68
C GLU A 436 7.34 -8.73 27.15
N ILE A 437 7.28 -7.42 26.82
CA ILE A 437 6.10 -6.57 27.14
C ILE A 437 4.83 -7.20 26.55
N LYS A 438 4.83 -7.57 25.27
CA LYS A 438 3.69 -8.17 24.58
C LYS A 438 3.29 -9.51 25.20
N GLU A 439 4.26 -10.34 25.58
CA GLU A 439 4.00 -11.60 26.27
C GLU A 439 3.35 -11.37 27.64
N GLN A 440 3.80 -10.35 28.39
CA GLN A 440 3.19 -10.00 29.68
C GLN A 440 1.77 -9.42 29.52
N GLU A 441 1.54 -8.57 28.52
CA GLU A 441 0.22 -8.01 28.19
C GLU A 441 -0.76 -9.14 27.81
N ASN A 442 -0.34 -10.09 26.98
CA ASN A 442 -1.15 -11.26 26.62
C ASN A 442 -1.44 -12.17 27.82
N LYS A 443 -0.45 -12.40 28.69
CA LYS A 443 -0.63 -13.14 29.95
C LYS A 443 -1.61 -12.44 30.87
N MET A 444 -1.59 -11.11 30.92
CA MET A 444 -2.53 -10.32 31.71
C MET A 444 -3.95 -10.43 31.13
N LYS A 445 -4.12 -10.29 29.81
CA LYS A 445 -5.41 -10.36 29.13
C LYS A 445 -6.10 -11.71 29.35
N LYS A 446 -5.38 -12.83 29.14
CA LYS A 446 -5.91 -14.18 29.43
C LYS A 446 -6.33 -14.35 30.89
N LYS A 447 -5.53 -13.81 31.81
CA LYS A 447 -5.81 -13.93 33.25
C LYS A 447 -6.97 -13.04 33.71
N PHE A 448 -7.16 -11.90 33.05
CA PHE A 448 -8.32 -11.04 33.23
C PHE A 448 -9.61 -11.73 32.77
N GLU A 449 -9.54 -12.49 31.68
CA GLU A 449 -10.63 -13.36 31.20
C GLU A 449 -10.89 -14.55 32.16
N GLU A 450 -9.86 -15.06 32.83
CA GLU A 450 -9.94 -16.26 33.70
C GLU A 450 -10.26 -15.98 35.19
N LEU A 451 -9.92 -14.79 35.76
CA LEU A 451 -9.99 -14.57 37.23
C LEU A 451 -10.34 -13.13 37.64
N GLN A 452 -11.36 -12.99 38.50
CA GLN A 452 -11.62 -11.79 39.32
C GLN A 452 -10.68 -11.68 40.54
N LEU A 453 -9.35 -11.69 40.35
CA LEU A 453 -8.37 -11.61 41.44
C LEU A 453 -7.41 -10.41 41.28
N GLN A 454 -7.77 -9.31 41.95
CA GLN A 454 -7.13 -8.00 41.92
C GLN A 454 -5.61 -8.02 42.28
N GLY A 455 -5.20 -8.76 43.32
CA GLY A 455 -3.81 -8.73 43.82
C GLY A 455 -2.76 -9.45 42.95
N ARG A 456 -3.17 -10.37 42.04
CA ARG A 456 -2.24 -10.97 41.05
C ARG A 456 -2.12 -10.10 39.80
N LEU A 457 -3.12 -9.27 39.52
CA LEU A 457 -3.16 -8.34 38.40
C LEU A 457 -2.20 -7.17 38.64
N GLU A 458 -2.20 -6.61 39.86
CA GLU A 458 -1.29 -5.52 40.27
C GLU A 458 0.19 -5.85 40.05
N LYS A 459 0.63 -7.06 40.40
CA LYS A 459 2.03 -7.50 40.15
C LYS A 459 2.39 -7.53 38.66
N GLN A 460 1.46 -7.94 37.79
CA GLN A 460 1.68 -7.96 36.34
C GLN A 460 1.66 -6.54 35.77
N ILE A 461 0.76 -5.68 36.23
CA ILE A 461 0.70 -4.26 35.87
C ILE A 461 2.03 -3.58 36.20
N ASN A 462 2.52 -3.73 37.43
CA ASN A 462 3.81 -3.17 37.85
C ASN A 462 4.98 -3.70 37.01
N LYS A 463 4.96 -4.99 36.63
CA LYS A 463 5.99 -5.57 35.76
C LYS A 463 5.98 -4.90 34.38
N ILE A 464 4.80 -4.74 33.77
CA ILE A 464 4.66 -4.08 32.46
C ILE A 464 5.09 -2.62 32.53
N GLU A 465 4.68 -1.90 33.57
CA GLU A 465 5.04 -0.50 33.76
C GLU A 465 6.56 -0.32 33.92
N ASN A 466 7.23 -1.20 34.67
CA ASN A 466 8.68 -1.22 34.77
C ASN A 466 9.37 -1.46 33.42
N LEU A 467 8.87 -2.41 32.60
CA LEU A 467 9.41 -2.66 31.27
C LEU A 467 9.18 -1.47 30.32
N LYS A 468 8.02 -0.81 30.40
CA LYS A 468 7.71 0.43 29.64
C LYS A 468 8.65 1.57 30.05
N ASN A 469 8.91 1.75 31.34
CA ASN A 469 9.86 2.74 31.85
C ASN A 469 11.30 2.44 31.40
N TYR A 470 11.73 1.18 31.46
CA TYR A 470 13.03 0.75 30.96
C TYR A 470 13.16 0.98 29.44
N ARG A 471 12.09 0.74 28.67
CA ARG A 471 12.03 1.08 27.24
C ARG A 471 12.25 2.57 27.02
N ILE A 472 11.53 3.43 27.74
CA ILE A 472 11.67 4.89 27.66
C ILE A 472 13.11 5.33 27.99
N GLN A 473 13.74 4.75 29.02
CA GLN A 473 15.14 5.04 29.36
C GLN A 473 16.10 4.64 28.24
N ASN A 474 15.88 3.52 27.57
CA ASN A 474 16.68 3.12 26.40
C ASN A 474 16.50 4.11 25.23
N TYR A 475 15.29 4.62 24.99
CA TYR A 475 15.08 5.68 23.99
C TYR A 475 15.77 6.99 24.37
N HIS A 476 15.71 7.41 25.64
CA HIS A 476 16.48 8.56 26.13
C HIS A 476 17.97 8.39 25.87
N SER A 477 18.54 7.25 26.27
CA SER A 477 19.97 6.97 26.08
C SER A 477 20.34 6.93 24.59
N LEU A 478 19.48 6.36 23.74
CA LEU A 478 19.67 6.31 22.30
C LEU A 478 19.70 7.72 21.68
N ILE A 479 18.70 8.55 22.01
CA ILE A 479 18.62 9.94 21.54
C ILE A 479 19.85 10.70 22.03
N GLU A 480 20.16 10.62 23.33
CA GLU A 480 21.34 11.24 23.92
C GLU A 480 22.62 10.82 23.21
N GLN A 481 22.84 9.52 22.94
CA GLN A 481 24.00 9.03 22.21
C GLN A 481 24.08 9.60 20.79
N ILE A 482 22.95 9.70 20.09
CA ILE A 482 22.88 10.30 18.75
C ILE A 482 23.22 11.80 18.83
N THR A 483 22.73 12.52 19.84
CA THR A 483 22.90 13.97 19.99
C THR A 483 24.22 14.40 20.63
N LEU A 484 24.78 13.64 21.57
CA LEU A 484 25.97 13.99 22.37
C LEU A 484 27.27 13.67 21.63
N GLN A 485 27.28 12.68 20.74
CA GLN A 485 28.50 12.21 20.07
C GLN A 485 28.90 13.02 18.84
N THR A 486 28.20 14.10 18.48
CA THR A 486 28.49 14.80 17.22
C THR A 486 28.27 16.32 17.28
N ASN A 487 29.18 17.08 16.67
CA ASN A 487 28.90 18.42 16.13
C ASN A 487 27.92 18.37 14.93
N PHE A 488 27.07 17.34 14.82
CA PHE A 488 26.32 17.02 13.62
C PHE A 488 24.87 16.65 13.96
N VAL A 489 24.03 17.66 14.11
CA VAL A 489 22.59 17.53 13.86
C VAL A 489 22.23 18.69 12.96
N THR A 490 22.46 18.52 11.66
CA THR A 490 22.26 19.55 10.62
C THR A 490 23.11 20.81 10.85
N TYR A 491 23.48 21.57 9.81
CA TYR A 491 24.25 22.80 10.08
C TYR A 491 23.36 23.87 10.74
N ASP A 492 22.04 23.73 10.57
CA ASP A 492 21.07 24.70 11.03
C ASP A 492 20.47 24.37 12.41
N PRO A 493 20.61 25.26 13.41
CA PRO A 493 20.04 25.07 14.73
C PRO A 493 18.51 24.94 14.77
N LYS A 494 17.78 25.55 13.82
CA LYS A 494 16.31 25.44 13.73
C LYS A 494 15.92 24.05 13.27
N LEU A 495 16.65 23.51 12.29
CA LEU A 495 16.43 22.15 11.82
C LEU A 495 16.71 21.12 12.93
N GLN A 496 17.79 21.33 13.69
CA GLN A 496 18.07 20.51 14.87
C GLN A 496 16.91 20.56 15.88
N ALA A 497 16.48 21.77 16.25
CA ALA A 497 15.43 21.96 17.24
C ALA A 497 14.11 21.31 16.80
N ILE A 498 13.71 21.46 15.54
CA ILE A 498 12.45 20.90 15.05
C ILE A 498 12.49 19.37 14.97
N ILE A 499 13.61 18.78 14.55
CA ILE A 499 13.78 17.32 14.50
C ILE A 499 13.77 16.72 15.91
N LEU A 500 14.45 17.34 16.87
CA LEU A 500 14.40 16.90 18.28
C LEU A 500 12.98 17.04 18.86
N LYS A 501 12.23 18.06 18.45
CA LYS A 501 10.82 18.19 18.81
C LYS A 501 9.97 17.09 18.16
N MET A 502 10.23 16.66 16.93
CA MET A 502 9.51 15.53 16.30
C MET A 502 9.70 14.21 17.05
N ILE A 503 10.91 13.95 17.57
CA ILE A 503 11.25 12.75 18.34
C ILE A 503 11.16 12.96 19.85
N HIS A 504 10.27 13.84 20.30
CA HIS A 504 10.01 13.98 21.73
C HIS A 504 9.36 12.70 22.30
N ILE A 505 9.81 12.26 23.47
CA ILE A 505 9.36 11.01 24.08
C ILE A 505 7.89 11.07 24.48
N ASP A 506 7.45 12.18 25.06
CA ASP A 506 6.03 12.47 25.23
C ASP A 506 5.41 12.84 23.87
N PRO A 507 4.47 12.03 23.33
CA PRO A 507 3.82 12.32 22.05
C PRO A 507 3.10 13.67 22.01
N LYS A 508 2.60 14.17 23.14
CA LYS A 508 1.87 15.45 23.23
C LYS A 508 2.77 16.67 23.03
N GLN A 509 4.07 16.50 23.21
CA GLN A 509 5.06 17.56 23.03
C GLN A 509 5.73 17.49 21.66
N ARG A 510 5.36 16.52 20.82
CA ARG A 510 5.91 16.40 19.47
C ARG A 510 5.52 17.58 18.60
N ALA A 511 6.40 17.90 17.66
CA ALA A 511 6.13 18.94 16.67
C ALA A 511 4.89 18.60 15.84
N THR A 512 4.12 19.60 15.43
CA THR A 512 3.08 19.40 14.41
C THR A 512 3.70 19.44 13.01
N LEU A 513 3.11 18.76 12.03
CA LEU A 513 3.60 18.83 10.63
C LEU A 513 3.59 20.25 10.05
N ASN A 514 2.76 21.16 10.58
CA ASN A 514 2.77 22.57 10.17
C ASN A 514 4.00 23.30 10.70
N GLU A 515 4.38 23.06 11.96
CA GLU A 515 5.63 23.59 12.53
C GLU A 515 6.84 23.06 11.75
N VAL A 516 6.85 21.75 11.45
CA VAL A 516 7.93 21.13 10.68
C VAL A 516 7.99 21.73 9.27
N SER A 517 6.87 21.81 8.56
CA SER A 517 6.81 22.42 7.22
C SER A 517 7.35 23.86 7.21
N ALA A 518 6.93 24.68 8.18
CA ALA A 518 7.37 26.08 8.25
C ALA A 518 8.89 26.21 8.39
N VAL A 519 9.52 25.40 9.24
CA VAL A 519 10.99 25.40 9.40
C VAL A 519 11.67 24.90 8.12
N ILE A 520 11.18 23.83 7.51
CA ILE A 520 11.77 23.28 6.28
C ILE A 520 11.63 24.23 5.10
N ASP A 521 10.48 24.87 4.95
CA ASP A 521 10.21 25.85 3.90
C ASP A 521 11.11 27.09 4.07
N GLU A 522 11.34 27.55 5.31
CA GLU A 522 12.29 28.62 5.63
C GLU A 522 13.72 28.25 5.22
N LEU A 523 14.18 27.03 5.49
CA LEU A 523 15.54 26.59 5.21
C LEU A 523 15.83 26.34 3.73
N ILE A 524 14.78 26.06 2.95
CA ILE A 524 14.89 25.87 1.50
C ILE A 524 14.96 27.21 0.76
N GLN A 525 14.29 28.25 1.28
CA GLN A 525 14.34 29.63 0.76
C GLN A 525 15.70 30.27 1.03
#